data_AF-A0A2N1TDG9-F1
#
_entry.id   AF-A0A2N1TDG9-F1
#
_cell.length_a   1.000
_cell.length_b   1.000
_cell.length_c   1.000
_cell.angle_alpha   90.00
_cell.angle_beta   90.00
_cell.angle_gamma   90.00
#
_symmetry.space_group_name_H-M   'P 1'
#
loop_
_entity.id
_entity.type
_entity.pdbx_description
1 polymer ?
#
loop_
_entity_poly.entity_id
_entity_poly.type
_entity_poly.pdbx_seq_one_letter_code
_entity_poly.pdbx_strand_id
1 'polypeptide(L)'
;MSLNYDKKDCFVVDGKLALPYSYFAGRVGSKFITTIRDQKKIMGVKCPKCNKVYVPPKQVCEKDFTDIRDNWVDLGNEGTVTNFTVVRYNDKHLPRKAPFIMALIKLDGADSPFMHILEEVEPSEVKIGMRVEAVFAKQPTNTILDIDHFKPGKPGKVEVRDRSESASSGPRTGSAPQPKKQAGGRGDMSQKVIITAALTGAATMKNQNENVPYEPEDFAKEAEKCYKAGAAMVHVHARESSGFATHDHARIKATHDAIKDKCPDLIVNLSSAVGMGKTAEQRISQIVAIKPEMASLNTNTMNFSIIDRKTGKIFIDFVFENTFTMLQDFGKAMEENGVKPEIEVYDMGGLDNWMLIAKQGIFSAPYNFNFVWGVAGGQSFRAESFIALKNAIPDQANFTTCGVGIDQFPAITQSCLLGGHMRVGLEDNIRVPTGELAKGSYEQVEWAVRIAEALGRVPATPDEAREVMGLNKK
;
A
#
# COMPACT_ATOMS: atom_id res chain seq x y z
N MET A 1 -18.79 -25.50 -4.68
CA MET A 1 -20.15 -25.40 -4.09
C MET A 1 -21.06 -26.37 -4.82
N SER A 2 -21.42 -27.52 -4.22
CA SER A 2 -22.50 -28.34 -4.78
C SER A 2 -23.82 -27.77 -4.27
N LEU A 3 -24.52 -27.04 -5.12
CA LEU A 3 -25.88 -26.59 -4.82
C LEU A 3 -26.80 -27.81 -4.88
N ASN A 4 -27.39 -28.18 -3.73
CA ASN A 4 -28.39 -29.25 -3.62
C ASN A 4 -29.71 -28.78 -4.23
N TYR A 5 -29.85 -28.93 -5.54
CA TYR A 5 -31.14 -28.79 -6.21
C TYR A 5 -31.82 -30.16 -6.32
N ASP A 6 -33.12 -30.21 -6.03
CA ASP A 6 -33.95 -31.38 -6.35
C ASP A 6 -34.08 -31.49 -7.87
N LYS A 7 -33.64 -32.61 -8.43
CA LYS A 7 -33.59 -32.88 -9.88
C LYS A 7 -34.47 -34.06 -10.29
N LYS A 8 -35.34 -34.55 -9.40
CA LYS A 8 -36.11 -35.80 -9.62
C LYS A 8 -36.94 -35.79 -10.91
N ASP A 9 -37.45 -34.63 -11.32
CA ASP A 9 -38.26 -34.47 -12.54
C ASP A 9 -37.51 -33.71 -13.66
N CYS A 10 -36.19 -33.55 -13.53
CA CYS A 10 -35.37 -32.85 -14.51
C CYS A 10 -34.66 -33.84 -15.44
N PHE A 11 -34.80 -33.63 -16.74
CA PHE A 11 -33.94 -34.28 -17.74
C PHE A 11 -32.56 -33.60 -17.74
N VAL A 12 -31.55 -34.27 -17.18
CA VAL A 12 -30.18 -33.75 -17.08
C VAL A 12 -29.28 -34.46 -18.09
N VAL A 13 -28.62 -33.68 -18.95
CA VAL A 13 -27.60 -34.19 -19.87
C VAL A 13 -26.23 -33.73 -19.38
N ASP A 14 -25.42 -34.67 -18.91
CA ASP A 14 -24.03 -34.39 -18.52
C ASP A 14 -23.14 -34.26 -19.77
N GLY A 15 -22.95 -33.02 -20.22
CA GLY A 15 -22.01 -32.69 -21.29
C GLY A 15 -20.60 -32.44 -20.74
N LYS A 16 -19.57 -33.11 -21.30
CA LYS A 16 -18.17 -32.67 -21.15
C LYS A 16 -17.89 -31.62 -22.24
N LEU A 17 -17.80 -30.35 -21.84
CA LEU A 17 -17.28 -29.31 -22.72
C LEU A 17 -15.75 -29.49 -22.83
N ALA A 18 -15.29 -30.15 -23.89
CA ALA A 18 -13.89 -30.07 -24.28
C ALA A 18 -13.70 -28.72 -24.99
N LEU A 19 -13.02 -27.77 -24.36
CA LEU A 19 -12.57 -26.54 -25.01
C LEU A 19 -11.24 -26.86 -25.70
N PRO A 20 -11.20 -27.13 -27.02
CA PRO A 20 -9.93 -27.24 -27.72
C PRO A 20 -9.23 -25.90 -27.64
N TYR A 21 -8.09 -25.86 -26.96
CA TYR A 21 -7.22 -24.70 -26.91
C TYR A 21 -5.82 -25.12 -27.37
N SER A 22 -5.15 -24.23 -28.09
CA SER A 22 -3.75 -24.39 -28.46
C SER A 22 -2.94 -23.44 -27.59
N TYR A 23 -2.09 -23.99 -26.73
CA TYR A 23 -1.13 -23.19 -25.95
C TYR A 23 0.24 -23.22 -26.63
N PHE A 24 0.73 -22.06 -27.04
CA PHE A 24 2.07 -21.92 -27.59
C PHE A 24 3.06 -21.61 -26.46
N ALA A 25 3.83 -22.61 -26.03
CA ALA A 25 4.83 -22.47 -24.96
C ALA A 25 6.01 -21.54 -25.29
N GLY A 26 6.10 -21.06 -26.54
CA GLY A 26 7.22 -20.26 -27.04
C GLY A 26 8.51 -21.08 -27.21
N ARG A 27 9.48 -20.58 -27.98
CA ARG A 27 10.72 -21.32 -28.29
C ARG A 27 11.50 -21.75 -27.03
N VAL A 28 11.59 -20.86 -26.05
CA VAL A 28 12.32 -21.09 -24.79
C VAL A 28 11.59 -22.09 -23.90
N GLY A 29 10.27 -21.92 -23.71
CA GLY A 29 9.44 -22.84 -22.93
C GLY A 29 9.36 -24.24 -23.57
N SER A 30 9.24 -24.31 -24.90
CA SER A 30 9.28 -25.59 -25.63
C SER A 30 10.58 -26.34 -25.40
N LYS A 31 11.74 -25.69 -25.54
CA LYS A 31 13.04 -26.34 -25.31
C LYS A 31 13.19 -26.80 -23.85
N PHE A 32 12.71 -26.02 -22.89
CA PHE A 32 12.72 -26.41 -21.48
C PHE A 32 11.92 -27.69 -21.23
N ILE A 33 10.66 -27.71 -21.67
CA ILE A 33 9.76 -28.85 -21.48
C ILE A 33 10.29 -30.09 -22.21
N THR A 34 10.72 -29.96 -23.47
CA THR A 34 11.25 -31.12 -24.22
C THR A 34 12.57 -31.63 -23.65
N THR A 35 13.41 -30.76 -23.07
CA THR A 35 14.66 -31.21 -22.43
C THR A 35 14.40 -31.99 -21.14
N ILE A 36 13.45 -31.55 -20.31
CA ILE A 36 13.02 -32.31 -19.13
C ILE A 36 12.47 -33.67 -19.58
N ARG A 37 11.56 -33.65 -20.56
CA ARG A 37 10.88 -34.84 -21.08
C ARG A 37 11.83 -35.88 -21.66
N ASP A 38 12.71 -35.44 -22.57
CA ASP A 38 13.50 -36.32 -23.43
C ASP A 38 14.86 -36.65 -22.80
N GLN A 39 15.43 -35.73 -22.02
CA GLN A 39 16.79 -35.86 -21.49
C GLN A 39 16.85 -35.96 -19.97
N LYS A 40 15.73 -35.74 -19.24
CA LYS A 40 15.70 -35.71 -17.77
C LYS A 40 16.74 -34.75 -17.19
N LYS A 41 16.83 -33.57 -17.81
CA LYS A 41 17.73 -32.47 -17.41
C LYS A 41 16.95 -31.19 -17.20
N ILE A 42 17.35 -30.41 -16.20
CA ILE A 42 16.80 -29.09 -15.96
C ILE A 42 17.78 -28.04 -16.47
N MET A 43 17.35 -27.30 -17.49
CA MET A 43 18.16 -26.26 -18.12
C MET A 43 17.64 -24.87 -17.73
N GLY A 44 18.57 -23.97 -17.45
CA GLY A 44 18.30 -22.54 -17.30
C GLY A 44 18.85 -21.72 -18.46
N VAL A 45 18.62 -20.41 -18.41
CA VAL A 45 19.25 -19.43 -19.32
C VAL A 45 20.03 -18.38 -18.53
N LYS A 46 21.27 -18.12 -18.93
CA LYS A 46 22.18 -17.18 -18.28
C LYS A 46 22.21 -15.84 -19.01
N CYS A 47 22.05 -14.74 -18.29
CA CYS A 47 22.32 -13.43 -18.85
C CYS A 47 23.83 -13.16 -18.92
N PRO A 48 24.40 -12.84 -20.09
CA PRO A 48 25.83 -12.55 -20.21
C PRO A 48 26.21 -11.19 -19.60
N LYS A 49 25.26 -10.27 -19.44
CA LYS A 49 25.52 -8.93 -18.86
C LYS A 49 25.49 -8.93 -17.34
N CYS A 50 24.42 -9.43 -16.74
CA CYS A 50 24.26 -9.42 -15.29
C CYS A 50 24.61 -10.75 -14.60
N ASN A 51 25.00 -11.77 -15.37
CA ASN A 51 25.37 -13.11 -14.91
C ASN A 51 24.28 -13.93 -14.22
N LYS A 52 23.04 -13.40 -14.12
CA LYS A 52 21.91 -14.13 -13.54
C LYS A 52 21.53 -15.35 -14.36
N VAL A 53 21.17 -16.44 -13.69
CA VAL A 53 20.67 -17.68 -14.32
C VAL A 53 19.21 -17.91 -13.95
N TYR A 54 18.34 -18.03 -14.97
CA TYR A 54 16.90 -18.16 -14.80
C TYR A 54 16.40 -19.58 -15.07
N VAL A 55 15.60 -20.09 -14.14
CA VAL A 55 14.75 -21.29 -14.24
C VAL A 55 13.40 -21.01 -13.53
N PRO A 56 12.24 -21.21 -14.20
CA PRO A 56 12.10 -21.63 -15.59
C PRO A 56 12.67 -20.56 -16.54
N PRO A 57 13.17 -20.96 -17.72
CA PRO A 57 13.91 -20.06 -18.57
C PRO A 57 13.01 -19.00 -19.22
N LYS A 58 13.56 -17.80 -19.42
CA LYS A 58 12.87 -16.64 -20.01
C LYS A 58 13.58 -16.20 -21.29
N GLN A 59 12.85 -15.59 -22.23
CA GLN A 59 13.47 -15.05 -23.45
C GLN A 59 14.32 -13.80 -23.17
N VAL A 60 13.88 -12.97 -22.23
CA VAL A 60 14.49 -11.66 -21.93
C VAL A 60 14.88 -11.60 -20.46
N CYS A 61 16.07 -11.04 -20.19
CA CYS A 61 16.55 -10.79 -18.84
C CYS A 61 15.69 -9.70 -18.17
N GLU A 62 15.10 -9.99 -17.00
CA GLU A 62 14.28 -9.03 -16.26
C GLU A 62 15.05 -7.84 -15.69
N LYS A 63 16.39 -7.97 -15.58
CA LYS A 63 17.24 -6.94 -14.99
C LYS A 63 17.75 -5.92 -16.00
N ASP A 64 18.11 -6.37 -17.20
CA ASP A 64 18.82 -5.56 -18.20
C ASP A 64 18.21 -5.62 -19.60
N PHE A 65 17.06 -6.31 -19.74
CA PHE A 65 16.31 -6.48 -20.99
C PHE A 65 17.09 -7.09 -22.15
N THR A 66 18.26 -7.69 -21.89
CA THR A 66 19.01 -8.43 -22.90
C THR A 66 18.22 -9.66 -23.31
N ASP A 67 18.21 -9.94 -24.61
CA ASP A 67 17.73 -11.20 -25.13
C ASP A 67 18.71 -12.32 -24.74
N ILE A 68 18.22 -13.28 -23.96
CA ILE A 68 19.01 -14.37 -23.37
C ILE A 68 18.56 -15.75 -23.85
N ARG A 69 17.70 -15.80 -24.88
CA ARG A 69 17.01 -17.01 -25.33
C ARG A 69 17.92 -18.17 -25.73
N ASP A 70 19.17 -17.87 -26.11
CA ASP A 70 20.13 -18.85 -26.63
C ASP A 70 21.23 -19.22 -25.62
N ASN A 71 21.30 -18.55 -24.46
CA ASN A 71 22.38 -18.72 -23.48
C ASN A 71 22.07 -19.82 -22.45
N TRP A 72 21.91 -21.05 -22.93
CA TRP A 72 21.49 -22.19 -22.10
C TRP A 72 22.61 -22.70 -21.19
N VAL A 73 22.23 -23.07 -19.95
CA VAL A 73 23.13 -23.68 -18.97
C VAL A 73 22.44 -24.88 -18.29
N ASP A 74 23.19 -25.95 -18.06
CA ASP A 74 22.73 -27.12 -17.30
C ASP A 74 22.82 -26.80 -15.80
N LEU A 75 21.70 -26.94 -15.08
CA LEU A 75 21.60 -26.63 -13.65
C LEU A 75 21.74 -27.89 -12.77
N GLY A 76 21.86 -29.08 -13.37
CA GLY A 76 21.74 -30.32 -12.63
C GLY A 76 20.36 -30.50 -12.01
N ASN A 77 20.28 -31.40 -11.03
CA ASN A 77 19.01 -31.86 -10.46
C ASN A 77 18.87 -31.57 -8.96
N GLU A 78 19.87 -30.93 -8.34
CA GLU A 78 19.86 -30.63 -6.91
C GLU A 78 19.53 -29.15 -6.64
N GLY A 79 18.92 -28.89 -5.49
CA GLY A 79 18.58 -27.54 -5.07
C GLY A 79 18.19 -27.45 -3.61
N THR A 80 17.63 -26.30 -3.26
CA THR A 80 17.23 -25.97 -1.89
C THR A 80 15.82 -25.43 -1.85
N VAL A 81 15.04 -25.85 -0.85
CA VAL A 81 13.73 -25.28 -0.53
C VAL A 81 13.91 -23.86 0.02
N THR A 82 13.42 -22.87 -0.69
CA THR A 82 13.46 -21.45 -0.27
C THR A 82 12.19 -20.99 0.45
N ASN A 83 11.06 -21.63 0.14
CA ASN A 83 9.76 -21.42 0.81
C ASN A 83 8.86 -22.64 0.51
N PHE A 84 7.79 -22.87 1.27
CA PHE A 84 6.82 -23.94 1.00
C PHE A 84 5.44 -23.67 1.62
N THR A 85 4.43 -24.37 1.15
CA THR A 85 3.10 -24.44 1.75
C THR A 85 2.55 -25.87 1.70
N VAL A 86 1.65 -26.20 2.63
CA VAL A 86 1.00 -27.52 2.70
C VAL A 86 -0.44 -27.37 2.24
N VAL A 87 -0.77 -28.00 1.11
CA VAL A 87 -2.12 -28.03 0.57
C VAL A 87 -2.93 -29.07 1.34
N ARG A 88 -3.99 -28.63 2.05
CA ARG A 88 -4.78 -29.48 2.97
C ARG A 88 -6.21 -29.79 2.49
N TYR A 89 -6.59 -29.33 1.31
CA TYR A 89 -7.90 -29.58 0.72
C TYR A 89 -7.78 -30.28 -0.62
N ASN A 90 -8.77 -31.10 -0.95
CA ASN A 90 -8.87 -31.75 -2.26
C ASN A 90 -9.71 -30.89 -3.19
N ASP A 91 -9.22 -30.69 -4.41
CA ASP A 91 -9.96 -30.11 -5.53
C ASP A 91 -9.64 -30.94 -6.78
N LYS A 92 -10.59 -31.01 -7.72
CA LYS A 92 -10.49 -31.81 -8.94
C LYS A 92 -9.32 -31.39 -9.85
N HIS A 93 -8.85 -30.15 -9.72
CA HIS A 93 -7.80 -29.59 -10.57
C HIS A 93 -6.39 -29.66 -9.95
N LEU A 94 -6.24 -30.15 -8.71
CA LEU A 94 -4.93 -30.23 -8.05
C LEU A 94 -4.11 -31.43 -8.58
N PRO A 95 -2.78 -31.29 -8.68
CA PRO A 95 -1.92 -32.34 -9.24
C PRO A 95 -1.71 -33.53 -8.30
N ARG A 96 -2.07 -33.39 -7.02
CA ARG A 96 -1.96 -34.39 -5.96
C ARG A 96 -3.16 -34.31 -5.03
N LYS A 97 -3.46 -35.42 -4.36
CA LYS A 97 -4.43 -35.45 -3.26
C LYS A 97 -3.81 -34.82 -2.02
N ALA A 98 -4.59 -34.04 -1.29
CA ALA A 98 -4.17 -33.49 -0.01
C ALA A 98 -4.03 -34.60 1.07
N PRO A 99 -3.08 -34.46 2.02
CA PRO A 99 -2.11 -33.38 2.10
C PRO A 99 -0.90 -33.58 1.17
N PHE A 100 -0.44 -32.51 0.51
CA PHE A 100 0.84 -32.51 -0.22
C PHE A 100 1.54 -31.16 -0.12
N ILE A 101 2.84 -31.12 -0.42
CA ILE A 101 3.67 -29.93 -0.26
C ILE A 101 3.93 -29.27 -1.62
N MET A 102 3.69 -27.96 -1.69
CA MET A 102 4.15 -27.12 -2.79
C MET A 102 5.34 -26.30 -2.29
N ALA A 103 6.51 -26.53 -2.87
CA ALA A 103 7.77 -25.91 -2.45
C ALA A 103 8.34 -25.01 -3.56
N LEU A 104 8.96 -23.91 -3.14
CA LEU A 104 9.71 -23.00 -4.00
C LEU A 104 11.18 -23.46 -4.02
N ILE A 105 11.58 -24.15 -5.09
CA ILE A 105 12.89 -24.79 -5.23
C ILE A 105 13.84 -23.87 -5.99
N LYS A 106 15.01 -23.60 -5.39
CA LYS A 106 16.13 -22.94 -6.05
C LYS A 106 17.19 -23.99 -6.40
N LEU A 107 17.37 -24.29 -7.68
CA LEU A 107 18.42 -25.20 -8.13
C LEU A 107 19.81 -24.59 -7.92
N ASP A 108 20.80 -25.45 -7.75
CA ASP A 108 22.18 -25.01 -7.65
C ASP A 108 22.63 -24.34 -8.95
N GLY A 109 23.31 -23.19 -8.82
CA GLY A 109 23.69 -22.38 -9.98
C GLY A 109 22.58 -21.52 -10.58
N ALA A 110 21.33 -21.63 -10.09
CA ALA A 110 20.24 -20.75 -10.49
C ALA A 110 20.14 -19.52 -9.55
N ASP A 111 19.61 -18.40 -10.07
CA ASP A 111 19.27 -17.22 -9.29
C ASP A 111 17.78 -17.12 -8.98
N SER A 112 16.92 -17.67 -9.86
CA SER A 112 15.47 -17.70 -9.66
C SER A 112 15.02 -19.06 -9.12
N PRO A 113 14.15 -19.09 -8.10
CA PRO A 113 13.49 -20.31 -7.71
C PRO A 113 12.20 -20.54 -8.53
N PHE A 114 11.72 -21.77 -8.55
CA PHE A 114 10.45 -22.13 -9.18
C PHE A 114 9.63 -23.05 -8.30
N MET A 115 8.31 -22.98 -8.44
CA MET A 115 7.40 -23.74 -7.61
C MET A 115 7.22 -25.16 -8.16
N HIS A 116 7.38 -26.17 -7.30
CA HIS A 116 7.18 -27.57 -7.66
C HIS A 116 6.73 -28.43 -6.46
N ILE A 117 6.33 -29.67 -6.73
CA ILE A 117 5.85 -30.61 -5.70
C ILE A 117 7.06 -31.15 -4.91
N LEU A 118 6.93 -31.22 -3.58
CA LEU A 118 7.88 -31.90 -2.69
C LEU A 118 7.20 -33.12 -2.06
N GLU A 119 7.79 -34.30 -2.24
CA GLU A 119 7.32 -35.57 -1.71
C GLU A 119 8.44 -36.33 -1.02
N GLU A 120 8.16 -37.55 -0.52
CA GLU A 120 9.10 -38.37 0.27
C GLU A 120 9.55 -37.68 1.58
N VAL A 121 8.74 -36.77 2.10
CA VAL A 121 8.93 -36.11 3.40
C VAL A 121 7.58 -35.73 4.01
N GLU A 122 7.45 -35.91 5.32
CA GLU A 122 6.24 -35.50 6.01
C GLU A 122 6.13 -33.97 6.05
N PRO A 123 4.92 -33.39 5.85
CA PRO A 123 4.74 -31.93 5.86
C PRO A 123 5.27 -31.22 7.11
N SER A 124 5.31 -31.90 8.26
CA SER A 124 5.87 -31.38 9.52
C SER A 124 7.40 -31.33 9.56
N GLU A 125 8.07 -32.07 8.68
CA GLU A 125 9.54 -32.20 8.65
C GLU A 125 10.20 -31.25 7.65
N VAL A 126 9.41 -30.65 6.74
CA VAL A 126 9.89 -29.69 5.75
C VAL A 126 10.41 -28.42 6.42
N LYS A 127 11.60 -27.97 6.01
CA LYS A 127 12.23 -26.75 6.51
C LYS A 127 12.77 -25.92 5.36
N ILE A 128 12.71 -24.60 5.48
CA ILE A 128 13.46 -23.69 4.60
C ILE A 128 14.95 -24.02 4.75
N GLY A 129 15.66 -24.13 3.63
CA GLY A 129 17.04 -24.58 3.58
C GLY A 129 17.22 -26.08 3.37
N MET A 130 16.14 -26.89 3.39
CA MET A 130 16.19 -28.32 3.09
C MET A 130 16.75 -28.57 1.70
N ARG A 131 17.75 -29.45 1.60
CA ARG A 131 18.29 -29.93 0.33
C ARG A 131 17.31 -30.86 -0.34
N VAL A 132 17.19 -30.73 -1.65
CA VAL A 132 16.29 -31.55 -2.46
C VAL A 132 16.93 -31.97 -3.77
N GLU A 133 16.43 -33.06 -4.34
CA GLU A 133 16.82 -33.59 -5.64
C GLU A 133 15.57 -33.86 -6.48
N ALA A 134 15.63 -33.55 -7.78
CA ALA A 134 14.55 -33.77 -8.72
C ALA A 134 14.35 -35.27 -9.02
N VAL A 135 13.11 -35.72 -8.99
CA VAL A 135 12.67 -37.04 -9.45
C VAL A 135 11.87 -36.85 -10.73
N PHE A 136 12.31 -37.45 -11.83
CA PHE A 136 11.66 -37.33 -13.13
C PHE A 136 10.55 -38.37 -13.29
N ALA A 137 9.46 -37.97 -13.95
CA ALA A 137 8.32 -38.84 -14.20
C ALA A 137 8.72 -40.08 -15.01
N LYS A 138 8.09 -41.22 -14.70
CA LYS A 138 8.26 -42.46 -15.48
C LYS A 138 7.63 -42.34 -16.87
N GLN A 139 6.51 -41.62 -16.97
CA GLN A 139 5.81 -41.36 -18.22
C GLN A 139 5.73 -39.86 -18.48
N PRO A 140 6.28 -39.39 -19.61
CA PRO A 140 6.11 -38.02 -20.10
C PRO A 140 4.66 -37.52 -20.17
N THR A 141 4.43 -36.35 -19.61
CA THR A 141 3.21 -35.54 -19.67
C THR A 141 3.31 -34.38 -20.66
N ASN A 142 4.53 -34.06 -21.14
CA ASN A 142 4.81 -32.86 -21.94
C ASN A 142 4.53 -31.55 -21.18
N THR A 143 4.70 -31.57 -19.86
CA THR A 143 4.54 -30.40 -18.98
C THR A 143 5.72 -30.30 -18.02
N ILE A 144 5.74 -29.27 -17.18
CA ILE A 144 6.74 -29.19 -16.10
C ILE A 144 6.66 -30.37 -15.11
N LEU A 145 5.52 -31.09 -15.07
CA LEU A 145 5.34 -32.31 -14.28
C LEU A 145 6.14 -33.52 -14.80
N ASP A 146 6.94 -33.35 -15.87
CA ASP A 146 7.97 -34.32 -16.26
C ASP A 146 9.13 -34.34 -15.25
N ILE A 147 9.27 -33.28 -14.46
CA ILE A 147 9.77 -33.38 -13.08
C ILE A 147 8.57 -33.82 -12.26
N ASP A 148 8.53 -35.05 -11.78
CA ASP A 148 7.36 -35.56 -11.04
C ASP A 148 7.23 -34.86 -9.68
N HIS A 149 8.34 -34.85 -8.94
CA HIS A 149 8.46 -34.16 -7.65
C HIS A 149 9.94 -33.90 -7.33
N PHE A 150 10.19 -33.14 -6.28
CA PHE A 150 11.47 -33.09 -5.58
C PHE A 150 11.37 -33.94 -4.32
N LYS A 151 12.45 -34.62 -3.95
CA LYS A 151 12.57 -35.38 -2.70
C LYS A 151 13.71 -34.82 -1.83
N PRO A 152 13.75 -35.08 -0.52
CA PRO A 152 14.90 -34.72 0.31
C PRO A 152 16.21 -35.26 -0.26
N GLY A 153 17.17 -34.36 -0.47
CA GLY A 153 18.50 -34.65 -0.95
C GLY A 153 19.49 -34.85 0.20
N LYS A 154 20.69 -35.33 -0.13
CA LYS A 154 21.79 -35.43 0.85
C LYS A 154 22.17 -34.03 1.34
N PRO A 155 22.52 -33.84 2.63
CA PRO A 155 23.07 -32.57 3.10
C PRO A 155 24.39 -32.30 2.35
N GLY A 156 24.35 -31.37 1.40
CA GLY A 156 25.55 -30.89 0.72
C GLY A 156 26.46 -30.19 1.73
N LYS A 157 27.78 -30.25 1.50
CA LYS A 157 28.74 -29.40 2.22
C LYS A 157 28.30 -27.95 2.04
N VAL A 158 27.94 -27.29 3.13
CA VAL A 158 27.65 -25.86 3.14
C VAL A 158 28.96 -25.13 2.84
N GLU A 159 29.22 -24.80 1.58
CA GLU A 159 30.24 -23.82 1.25
C GLU A 159 29.69 -22.44 1.59
N VAL A 160 30.06 -21.96 2.77
CA VAL A 160 29.96 -20.55 3.11
C VAL A 160 30.96 -19.84 2.19
N ARG A 161 30.45 -19.16 1.15
CA ARG A 161 31.29 -18.21 0.41
C ARG A 161 31.57 -17.04 1.33
N ASP A 162 32.82 -16.99 1.81
CA ASP A 162 33.34 -15.81 2.47
C ASP A 162 33.24 -14.61 1.54
N ARG A 163 32.70 -13.53 2.08
CA ARG A 163 32.36 -12.31 1.34
C ARG A 163 33.60 -11.47 0.98
N SER A 164 34.81 -12.02 1.11
CA SER A 164 36.09 -11.32 1.02
C SER A 164 36.81 -11.45 -0.32
N GLU A 165 36.34 -12.27 -1.27
CA GLU A 165 36.97 -12.39 -2.59
C GLU A 165 36.00 -12.11 -3.74
N SER A 166 35.45 -10.89 -3.78
CA SER A 166 34.99 -10.35 -5.06
C SER A 166 36.17 -9.65 -5.74
N ALA A 167 36.66 -10.29 -6.80
CA ALA A 167 37.69 -9.81 -7.71
C ALA A 167 37.60 -8.30 -7.98
N SER A 168 38.76 -7.64 -7.85
CA SER A 168 39.00 -6.26 -8.23
C SER A 168 38.63 -6.03 -9.70
N SER A 169 37.47 -5.41 -9.96
CA SER A 169 37.21 -4.81 -11.28
C SER A 169 37.85 -3.43 -11.30
N GLY A 170 38.84 -3.22 -12.19
CA GLY A 170 39.47 -1.92 -12.45
C GLY A 170 38.49 -0.80 -12.82
N PRO A 171 38.98 0.44 -12.95
CA PRO A 171 38.15 1.64 -12.99
C PRO A 171 37.31 1.66 -14.28
N ARG A 172 35.98 1.61 -14.13
CA ARG A 172 35.05 1.83 -15.25
C ARG A 172 34.88 3.32 -15.46
N THR A 173 35.53 3.84 -16.50
CA THR A 173 35.25 5.16 -17.06
C THR A 173 33.94 5.10 -17.84
N GLY A 174 32.93 5.86 -17.44
CA GLY A 174 31.67 6.03 -18.16
C GLY A 174 30.45 5.96 -17.24
N SER A 175 30.01 7.12 -16.73
CA SER A 175 28.81 7.24 -15.91
C SER A 175 27.54 7.23 -16.76
N ALA A 176 26.87 6.08 -16.82
CA ALA A 176 25.43 6.05 -17.08
C ALA A 176 24.67 6.29 -15.76
N PRO A 177 23.52 6.99 -15.75
CA PRO A 177 22.79 7.28 -14.51
C PRO A 177 22.33 5.99 -13.85
N GLN A 178 22.68 5.79 -12.58
CA GLN A 178 22.21 4.64 -11.82
C GLN A 178 20.69 4.77 -11.55
N PRO A 179 19.90 3.71 -11.76
CA PRO A 179 18.57 3.64 -11.17
C PRO A 179 18.73 3.56 -9.64
N LYS A 180 18.04 4.45 -8.93
CA LYS A 180 18.04 4.49 -7.46
C LYS A 180 17.61 3.13 -6.90
N LYS A 181 18.37 2.63 -5.92
CA LYS A 181 17.96 1.50 -5.07
C LYS A 181 16.67 1.90 -4.36
N GLN A 182 15.56 1.23 -4.65
CA GLN A 182 14.43 1.23 -3.71
C GLN A 182 14.94 0.63 -2.39
N ALA A 183 15.01 1.48 -1.37
CA ALA A 183 15.46 1.09 -0.05
C ALA A 183 14.37 0.22 0.61
N GLY A 184 14.49 -1.10 0.49
CA GLY A 184 13.78 -2.06 1.33
C GLY A 184 14.32 -2.11 2.77
N GLY A 185 14.61 -0.95 3.36
CA GLY A 185 14.95 -0.81 4.77
C GLY A 185 13.69 -0.72 5.62
N ARG A 186 13.77 -1.10 6.91
CA ARG A 186 12.81 -0.60 7.91
C ARG A 186 12.67 0.92 7.70
N GLY A 187 11.45 1.45 7.83
CA GLY A 187 11.24 2.90 7.76
C GLY A 187 12.25 3.60 8.66
N ASP A 188 12.79 4.72 8.23
CA ASP A 188 13.78 5.44 9.03
C ASP A 188 13.14 5.91 10.34
N MET A 189 13.31 5.11 11.39
CA MET A 189 12.72 5.35 12.71
C MET A 189 13.39 6.53 13.43
N SER A 190 14.48 7.09 12.89
CA SER A 190 15.09 8.31 13.40
C SER A 190 14.30 9.57 13.02
N GLN A 191 13.43 9.48 11.99
CA GLN A 191 12.57 10.58 11.58
C GLN A 191 11.45 10.81 12.60
N LYS A 192 11.32 12.06 13.04
CA LYS A 192 10.22 12.49 13.88
C LYS A 192 8.87 12.23 13.21
N VAL A 193 7.84 11.99 14.02
CA VAL A 193 6.51 11.67 13.54
C VAL A 193 5.61 12.89 13.61
N ILE A 194 5.06 13.30 12.47
CA ILE A 194 4.06 14.36 12.40
C ILE A 194 2.74 13.78 12.89
N ILE A 195 2.10 14.47 13.81
CA ILE A 195 0.75 14.16 14.28
C ILE A 195 -0.17 15.29 13.84
N THR A 196 -1.18 14.93 13.05
CA THR A 196 -2.24 15.82 12.57
C THR A 196 -3.51 15.58 13.38
N ALA A 197 -4.12 16.64 13.88
CA ALA A 197 -5.43 16.60 14.52
C ALA A 197 -6.53 17.12 13.58
N ALA A 198 -7.38 16.23 13.06
CA ALA A 198 -8.53 16.54 12.24
C ALA A 198 -9.75 16.86 13.14
N LEU A 199 -10.08 18.14 13.24
CA LEU A 199 -10.83 18.66 14.40
C LEU A 199 -12.33 18.35 14.37
N THR A 200 -12.95 18.24 13.20
CA THR A 200 -14.43 18.17 13.10
C THR A 200 -14.98 17.44 11.87
N GLY A 201 -14.31 17.51 10.71
CA GLY A 201 -14.85 16.99 9.45
C GLY A 201 -16.09 17.69 8.93
N ALA A 202 -16.79 17.03 8.02
CA ALA A 202 -18.11 17.45 7.55
C ALA A 202 -19.26 16.60 8.13
N ALA A 203 -18.97 15.39 8.61
CA ALA A 203 -19.98 14.39 8.97
C ALA A 203 -20.25 14.31 10.47
N THR A 204 -19.24 14.48 11.33
CA THR A 204 -19.39 14.35 12.78
C THR A 204 -20.17 15.54 13.36
N MET A 205 -21.14 15.27 14.22
CA MET A 205 -22.03 16.28 14.80
C MET A 205 -21.99 16.23 16.34
N LYS A 206 -22.35 17.35 17.00
CA LYS A 206 -22.34 17.48 18.47
C LYS A 206 -23.23 16.47 19.20
N ASN A 207 -24.28 15.97 18.57
CA ASN A 207 -25.12 14.91 19.15
C ASN A 207 -24.42 13.54 19.23
N GLN A 208 -23.33 13.35 18.49
CA GLN A 208 -22.48 12.16 18.57
C GLN A 208 -21.33 12.36 19.57
N ASN A 209 -20.75 13.57 19.61
CA ASN A 209 -19.76 13.97 20.59
C ASN A 209 -19.82 15.50 20.80
N GLU A 210 -20.13 15.95 22.02
CA GLU A 210 -20.36 17.37 22.33
C GLU A 210 -19.14 18.27 22.13
N ASN A 211 -17.94 17.69 22.10
CA ASN A 211 -16.67 18.39 21.96
C ASN A 211 -16.32 18.75 20.49
N VAL A 212 -17.19 18.40 19.53
CA VAL A 212 -16.99 18.75 18.12
C VAL A 212 -17.07 20.29 17.96
N PRO A 213 -16.03 20.97 17.44
CA PRO A 213 -16.01 22.43 17.35
C PRO A 213 -16.88 22.92 16.19
N TYR A 214 -17.71 23.95 16.46
CA TYR A 214 -18.56 24.61 15.46
C TYR A 214 -18.17 26.08 15.26
N GLU A 215 -17.89 26.81 16.34
CA GLU A 215 -17.53 28.23 16.26
C GLU A 215 -16.00 28.43 16.16
N PRO A 216 -15.52 29.51 15.51
CA PRO A 216 -14.08 29.82 15.41
C PRO A 216 -13.30 29.70 16.74
N GLU A 217 -13.89 30.16 17.84
CA GLU A 217 -13.27 30.07 19.18
C GLU A 217 -13.20 28.62 19.69
N ASP A 218 -14.17 27.77 19.33
CA ASP A 218 -14.13 26.33 19.66
C ASP A 218 -12.93 25.68 18.95
N PHE A 219 -12.73 26.00 17.67
CA PHE A 219 -11.59 25.52 16.90
C PHE A 219 -10.26 25.99 17.48
N ALA A 220 -10.14 27.27 17.84
CA ALA A 220 -8.91 27.81 18.43
C ALA A 220 -8.57 27.13 19.76
N LYS A 221 -9.55 26.94 20.65
CA LYS A 221 -9.38 26.22 21.92
C LYS A 221 -8.98 24.76 21.71
N GLU A 222 -9.62 24.06 20.79
CA GLU A 222 -9.34 22.65 20.55
C GLU A 222 -7.98 22.46 19.85
N ALA A 223 -7.64 23.33 18.90
CA ALA A 223 -6.33 23.35 18.24
C ALA A 223 -5.20 23.60 19.24
N GLU A 224 -5.38 24.52 20.20
CA GLU A 224 -4.40 24.78 21.26
C GLU A 224 -4.18 23.55 22.15
N LYS A 225 -5.25 22.84 22.52
CA LYS A 225 -5.12 21.59 23.28
C LYS A 225 -4.38 20.52 22.47
N CYS A 226 -4.72 20.37 21.19
CA CYS A 226 -4.03 19.43 20.29
C CYS A 226 -2.54 19.77 20.15
N TYR A 227 -2.21 21.06 19.99
CA TYR A 227 -0.85 21.54 19.91
C TYR A 227 -0.06 21.22 21.18
N LYS A 228 -0.62 21.54 22.36
CA LYS A 228 -0.02 21.19 23.66
C LYS A 228 0.13 19.69 23.88
N ALA A 229 -0.77 18.88 23.30
CA ALA A 229 -0.71 17.43 23.34
C ALA A 229 0.33 16.83 22.36
N GLY A 230 0.90 17.61 21.44
CA GLY A 230 1.96 17.15 20.52
C GLY A 230 1.57 17.13 19.04
N ALA A 231 0.43 17.71 18.65
CA ALA A 231 0.08 17.87 17.24
C ALA A 231 0.92 18.99 16.59
N ALA A 232 1.51 18.69 15.43
CA ALA A 232 2.24 19.68 14.63
C ALA A 232 1.34 20.40 13.62
N MET A 233 0.19 19.79 13.31
CA MET A 233 -0.75 20.25 12.30
C MET A 233 -2.19 19.99 12.76
N VAL A 234 -3.11 20.86 12.36
CA VAL A 234 -4.55 20.62 12.42
C VAL A 234 -5.15 20.59 11.03
N HIS A 235 -6.08 19.66 10.81
CA HIS A 235 -6.92 19.63 9.61
C HIS A 235 -8.32 20.15 9.93
N VAL A 236 -8.82 21.06 9.10
CA VAL A 236 -9.98 21.90 9.44
C VAL A 236 -11.02 21.92 8.34
N HIS A 237 -12.26 21.63 8.73
CA HIS A 237 -13.48 22.00 8.03
C HIS A 237 -14.18 23.08 8.86
N ALA A 238 -14.34 24.29 8.31
CA ALA A 238 -15.13 25.31 9.01
C ALA A 238 -16.62 24.89 9.03
N ARG A 239 -17.31 25.27 10.10
CA ARG A 239 -18.71 24.94 10.34
C ARG A 239 -19.54 26.22 10.47
N GLU A 240 -20.80 26.13 10.13
CA GLU A 240 -21.82 27.07 10.58
C GLU A 240 -22.20 26.77 12.04
N SER A 241 -22.89 27.71 12.69
CA SER A 241 -23.43 27.50 14.04
C SER A 241 -24.44 26.35 14.11
N SER A 242 -25.05 25.99 12.97
CA SER A 242 -25.90 24.81 12.80
C SER A 242 -25.14 23.48 12.89
N GLY A 243 -23.82 23.52 12.73
CA GLY A 243 -22.96 22.35 12.62
C GLY A 243 -22.75 21.85 11.20
N PHE A 244 -23.37 22.43 10.18
CA PHE A 244 -23.08 22.05 8.80
C PHE A 244 -21.75 22.66 8.32
N ALA A 245 -21.03 21.93 7.46
CA ALA A 245 -19.80 22.45 6.89
C ALA A 245 -20.08 23.59 5.91
N THR A 246 -19.22 24.61 5.93
CA THR A 246 -19.41 25.84 5.13
C THR A 246 -18.29 26.09 4.14
N HIS A 247 -18.63 26.76 3.05
CA HIS A 247 -17.70 27.30 2.05
C HIS A 247 -17.60 28.84 2.16
N ASP A 248 -18.25 29.43 3.17
CA ASP A 248 -18.25 30.88 3.38
C ASP A 248 -16.84 31.37 3.75
N HIS A 249 -16.27 32.24 2.91
CA HIS A 249 -14.89 32.69 3.07
C HIS A 249 -14.68 33.46 4.37
N ALA A 250 -15.65 34.27 4.81
CA ALA A 250 -15.53 35.04 6.03
C ALA A 250 -15.49 34.13 7.27
N ARG A 251 -16.36 33.11 7.31
CA ARG A 251 -16.37 32.12 8.39
C ARG A 251 -15.09 31.29 8.40
N ILE A 252 -14.61 30.83 7.23
CA ILE A 252 -13.37 30.05 7.14
C ILE A 252 -12.17 30.90 7.55
N LYS A 253 -12.11 32.16 7.11
CA LYS A 253 -11.07 33.11 7.52
C LYS A 253 -11.06 33.31 9.03
N ALA A 254 -12.23 33.57 9.62
CA ALA A 254 -12.36 33.74 11.05
C ALA A 254 -11.88 32.51 11.83
N THR A 255 -12.22 31.30 11.38
CA THR A 255 -11.75 30.05 11.99
C THR A 255 -10.23 29.88 11.85
N HIS A 256 -9.70 30.09 10.64
CA HIS A 256 -8.26 30.01 10.39
C HIS A 256 -7.48 31.00 11.27
N ASP A 257 -7.89 32.27 11.26
CA ASP A 257 -7.22 33.34 12.00
C ASP A 257 -7.31 33.10 13.50
N ALA A 258 -8.46 32.66 14.04
CA ALA A 258 -8.59 32.34 15.46
C ALA A 258 -7.60 31.23 15.90
N ILE A 259 -7.39 30.20 15.06
CA ILE A 259 -6.37 29.17 15.33
C ILE A 259 -4.97 29.77 15.30
N LYS A 260 -4.64 30.59 14.29
CA LYS A 260 -3.31 31.19 14.14
C LYS A 260 -3.00 32.22 15.24
N ASP A 261 -3.99 33.00 15.68
CA ASP A 261 -3.82 33.96 16.77
C ASP A 261 -3.49 33.25 18.09
N LYS A 262 -4.10 32.08 18.32
CA LYS A 262 -3.88 31.30 19.54
C LYS A 262 -2.63 30.41 19.47
N CYS A 263 -2.34 29.87 18.29
CA CYS A 263 -1.21 28.98 18.01
C CYS A 263 -0.49 29.41 16.71
N PRO A 264 0.34 30.47 16.75
CA PRO A 264 0.98 31.03 15.56
C PRO A 264 1.82 30.04 14.76
N ASP A 265 2.43 29.07 15.45
CA ASP A 265 3.34 28.09 14.85
C ASP A 265 2.59 26.88 14.26
N LEU A 266 1.39 26.56 14.74
CA LEU A 266 0.65 25.36 14.35
C LEU A 266 0.28 25.41 12.86
N ILE A 267 0.60 24.35 12.11
CA ILE A 267 0.23 24.27 10.69
C ILE A 267 -1.29 24.08 10.59
N VAL A 268 -1.93 24.87 9.73
CA VAL A 268 -3.36 24.72 9.42
C VAL A 268 -3.49 24.15 8.01
N ASN A 269 -4.07 22.96 7.92
CA ASN A 269 -4.46 22.30 6.69
C ASN A 269 -5.97 22.46 6.49
N LEU A 270 -6.40 23.15 5.43
CA LEU A 270 -7.82 23.34 5.14
C LEU A 270 -8.34 22.28 4.18
N SER A 271 -9.53 21.78 4.46
CA SER A 271 -10.17 20.83 3.56
C SER A 271 -10.65 21.49 2.27
N SER A 272 -10.29 20.94 1.11
CA SER A 272 -10.94 21.29 -0.17
C SER A 272 -12.21 20.49 -0.43
N ALA A 273 -12.58 19.53 0.42
CA ALA A 273 -13.82 18.75 0.26
C ALA A 273 -15.05 19.56 0.68
N VAL A 274 -14.92 20.40 1.71
CA VAL A 274 -15.98 21.15 2.40
C VAL A 274 -17.09 20.25 2.95
N GLY A 275 -17.93 19.70 2.09
CA GLY A 275 -19.09 18.87 2.42
C GLY A 275 -19.96 18.57 1.22
N MET A 276 -21.09 17.90 1.47
CA MET A 276 -22.02 17.45 0.43
C MET A 276 -22.62 18.61 -0.39
N GLY A 277 -22.75 18.40 -1.70
CA GLY A 277 -23.47 19.31 -2.61
C GLY A 277 -22.74 20.62 -2.95
N LYS A 278 -21.44 20.73 -2.67
CA LYS A 278 -20.63 21.89 -3.04
C LYS A 278 -20.06 21.74 -4.45
N THR A 279 -20.10 22.83 -5.22
CA THR A 279 -19.49 22.86 -6.56
C THR A 279 -17.96 22.87 -6.46
N ALA A 280 -17.28 22.52 -7.56
CA ALA A 280 -15.82 22.61 -7.64
C ALA A 280 -15.30 24.03 -7.30
N GLU A 281 -15.98 25.07 -7.80
CA GLU A 281 -15.64 26.48 -7.52
C GLU A 281 -15.78 26.83 -6.05
N GLN A 282 -16.88 26.43 -5.40
CA GLN A 282 -17.09 26.68 -3.97
C GLN A 282 -16.02 25.99 -3.11
N ARG A 283 -15.57 24.82 -3.53
CA ARG A 283 -14.54 24.02 -2.85
C ARG A 283 -13.16 24.67 -2.93
N ILE A 284 -12.71 25.08 -4.11
CA ILE A 284 -11.35 25.61 -4.31
C ILE A 284 -11.22 27.10 -3.97
N SER A 285 -12.29 27.90 -4.15
CA SER A 285 -12.24 29.35 -3.95
C SER A 285 -11.80 29.75 -2.54
N GLN A 286 -12.23 29.00 -1.51
CA GLN A 286 -11.79 29.25 -0.14
C GLN A 286 -10.29 29.00 0.08
N ILE A 287 -9.71 27.99 -0.59
CA ILE A 287 -8.27 27.70 -0.47
C ILE A 287 -7.46 28.84 -1.08
N VAL A 288 -7.89 29.35 -2.24
CA VAL A 288 -7.24 30.48 -2.92
C VAL A 288 -7.44 31.80 -2.15
N ALA A 289 -8.58 31.98 -1.48
CA ALA A 289 -8.87 33.17 -0.70
C ALA A 289 -8.06 33.22 0.61
N ILE A 290 -7.93 32.09 1.31
CA ILE A 290 -7.29 32.04 2.64
C ILE A 290 -5.80 31.74 2.56
N LYS A 291 -5.37 30.97 1.55
CA LYS A 291 -3.98 30.54 1.33
C LYS A 291 -3.35 29.91 2.59
N PRO A 292 -3.96 28.83 3.12
CA PRO A 292 -3.36 28.09 4.22
C PRO A 292 -2.02 27.48 3.80
N GLU A 293 -1.23 27.04 4.77
CA GLU A 293 0.06 26.39 4.48
C GLU A 293 -0.14 25.07 3.71
N MET A 294 -1.23 24.35 4.02
CA MET A 294 -1.63 23.12 3.33
C MET A 294 -3.13 23.08 3.05
N ALA A 295 -3.51 22.30 2.05
CA ALA A 295 -4.91 21.95 1.82
C ALA A 295 -5.06 20.51 1.30
N SER A 296 -6.13 19.82 1.70
CA SER A 296 -6.39 18.46 1.24
C SER A 296 -6.77 18.42 -0.24
N LEU A 297 -6.32 17.41 -0.98
CA LEU A 297 -6.55 17.21 -2.41
C LEU A 297 -7.00 15.77 -2.68
N ASN A 298 -8.26 15.60 -3.05
CA ASN A 298 -8.88 14.29 -3.20
C ASN A 298 -8.66 13.71 -4.60
N THR A 299 -8.28 12.43 -4.67
CA THR A 299 -7.70 11.84 -5.89
C THR A 299 -8.65 11.01 -6.75
N ASN A 300 -9.86 10.70 -6.27
CA ASN A 300 -10.81 9.86 -6.99
C ASN A 300 -12.28 10.28 -6.77
N THR A 301 -13.07 10.10 -7.83
CA THR A 301 -14.54 10.06 -7.72
C THR A 301 -14.95 8.70 -7.16
N MET A 302 -15.76 8.69 -6.10
CA MET A 302 -16.14 7.45 -5.41
C MET A 302 -17.49 7.58 -4.70
N ASN A 303 -18.09 6.45 -4.35
CA ASN A 303 -19.16 6.45 -3.35
C ASN A 303 -18.60 6.94 -2.01
N PHE A 304 -19.40 7.70 -1.28
CA PHE A 304 -19.03 8.28 0.01
C PHE A 304 -20.28 8.39 0.87
N SER A 305 -20.71 7.26 1.43
CA SER A 305 -22.04 7.13 2.03
C SER A 305 -21.96 7.00 3.56
N ILE A 306 -22.96 7.50 4.27
CA ILE A 306 -23.12 7.23 5.71
C ILE A 306 -23.95 5.97 5.84
N ILE A 307 -23.38 4.95 6.49
CA ILE A 307 -23.97 3.61 6.58
C ILE A 307 -23.99 3.09 8.01
N ASP A 308 -24.89 2.15 8.29
CA ASP A 308 -24.76 1.23 9.41
C ASP A 308 -23.88 0.05 9.01
N ARG A 309 -22.68 -0.05 9.59
CA ARG A 309 -21.73 -1.13 9.29
C ARG A 309 -22.20 -2.52 9.74
N LYS A 310 -23.15 -2.63 10.67
CA LYS A 310 -23.68 -3.93 11.14
C LYS A 310 -24.72 -4.49 10.19
N THR A 311 -25.58 -3.63 9.66
CA THR A 311 -26.72 -4.05 8.81
C THR A 311 -26.50 -3.81 7.32
N GLY A 312 -25.52 -2.97 6.97
CA GLY A 312 -25.30 -2.50 5.60
C GLY A 312 -26.29 -1.42 5.14
N LYS A 313 -27.19 -0.95 6.04
CA LYS A 313 -28.18 0.08 5.70
C LYS A 313 -27.49 1.40 5.35
N ILE A 314 -27.87 1.99 4.22
CA ILE A 314 -27.41 3.32 3.81
C ILE A 314 -28.35 4.37 4.39
N PHE A 315 -27.81 5.34 5.11
CA PHE A 315 -28.55 6.50 5.65
C PHE A 315 -28.46 7.71 4.73
N ILE A 316 -27.27 7.95 4.19
CA ILE A 316 -27.00 9.03 3.25
C ILE A 316 -26.17 8.44 2.13
N ASP A 317 -26.65 8.57 0.90
CA ASP A 317 -25.97 8.08 -0.29
C ASP A 317 -25.47 9.25 -1.13
N PHE A 318 -24.17 9.26 -1.44
CA PHE A 318 -23.52 10.39 -2.08
C PHE A 318 -22.31 9.95 -2.89
N VAL A 319 -22.16 10.52 -4.09
CA VAL A 319 -20.96 10.39 -4.91
C VAL A 319 -20.06 11.56 -4.58
N PHE A 320 -18.89 11.29 -4.01
CA PHE A 320 -17.86 12.29 -3.82
C PHE A 320 -17.10 12.48 -5.12
N GLU A 321 -17.46 13.52 -5.87
CA GLU A 321 -16.92 13.79 -7.20
C GLU A 321 -15.53 14.47 -7.12
N ASN A 322 -14.52 13.83 -7.70
CA ASN A 322 -13.18 14.36 -7.93
C ASN A 322 -12.66 13.83 -9.28
N THR A 323 -13.17 14.41 -10.36
CA THR A 323 -12.75 14.07 -11.73
C THR A 323 -11.26 14.39 -11.94
N PHE A 324 -10.64 13.82 -12.98
CA PHE A 324 -9.28 14.16 -13.37
C PHE A 324 -9.08 15.67 -13.60
N THR A 325 -10.07 16.33 -14.20
CA THR A 325 -10.06 17.78 -14.40
C THR A 325 -10.04 18.53 -13.06
N MET A 326 -10.89 18.14 -12.10
CA MET A 326 -10.87 18.75 -10.76
C MET A 326 -9.53 18.51 -10.05
N LEU A 327 -9.00 17.29 -10.08
CA LEU A 327 -7.70 16.96 -9.48
C LEU A 327 -6.57 17.83 -10.07
N GLN A 328 -6.58 18.02 -11.39
CA GLN A 328 -5.63 18.87 -12.09
C GLN A 328 -5.79 20.34 -11.70
N ASP A 329 -7.01 20.87 -11.76
CA ASP A 329 -7.28 22.30 -11.58
C ASP A 329 -7.08 22.71 -10.12
N PHE A 330 -7.47 21.86 -9.17
CA PHE A 330 -7.23 22.11 -7.74
C PHE A 330 -5.74 22.03 -7.43
N GLY A 331 -5.03 21.03 -7.98
CA GLY A 331 -3.58 20.91 -7.82
C GLY A 331 -2.84 22.15 -8.32
N LYS A 332 -3.18 22.65 -9.52
CA LYS A 332 -2.62 23.90 -10.07
C LYS A 332 -2.95 25.10 -9.19
N ALA A 333 -4.22 25.29 -8.84
CA ALA A 333 -4.65 26.42 -8.03
C ALA A 333 -3.96 26.46 -6.66
N MET A 334 -3.74 25.29 -6.02
CA MET A 334 -3.00 25.19 -4.77
C MET A 334 -1.53 25.59 -4.94
N GLU A 335 -0.82 24.97 -5.87
CA GLU A 335 0.62 25.20 -6.10
C GLU A 335 0.89 26.65 -6.54
N GLU A 336 0.09 27.22 -7.45
CA GLU A 336 0.20 28.62 -7.91
C GLU A 336 -0.03 29.64 -6.77
N ASN A 337 -0.76 29.25 -5.72
CA ASN A 337 -1.00 30.09 -4.55
C ASN A 337 -0.09 29.76 -3.36
N GLY A 338 0.91 28.90 -3.55
CA GLY A 338 1.84 28.50 -2.49
C GLY A 338 1.20 27.64 -1.39
N VAL A 339 0.07 27.00 -1.69
CA VAL A 339 -0.61 26.07 -0.79
C VAL A 339 -0.15 24.65 -1.13
N LYS A 340 0.42 23.94 -0.15
CA LYS A 340 0.93 22.59 -0.39
C LYS A 340 -0.21 21.55 -0.36
N PRO A 341 -0.40 20.73 -1.40
CA PRO A 341 -1.43 19.70 -1.37
C PRO A 341 -1.10 18.56 -0.39
N GLU A 342 -2.06 18.18 0.46
CA GLU A 342 -2.12 16.87 1.12
C GLU A 342 -2.96 15.93 0.24
N ILE A 343 -2.32 14.95 -0.39
CA ILE A 343 -2.91 14.10 -1.43
C ILE A 343 -3.68 12.95 -0.77
N GLU A 344 -5.01 13.08 -0.71
CA GLU A 344 -5.91 12.12 -0.07
C GLU A 344 -6.15 10.92 -0.99
N VAL A 345 -5.68 9.75 -0.56
CA VAL A 345 -5.74 8.48 -1.30
C VAL A 345 -6.64 7.49 -0.56
N TYR A 346 -7.79 7.19 -1.15
CA TYR A 346 -8.80 6.29 -0.59
C TYR A 346 -8.65 4.84 -1.05
N ASP A 347 -7.94 4.63 -2.15
CA ASP A 347 -7.64 3.33 -2.76
C ASP A 347 -6.44 3.44 -3.73
N MET A 348 -6.00 2.30 -4.28
CA MET A 348 -4.90 2.25 -5.27
C MET A 348 -5.22 3.05 -6.55
N GLY A 349 -6.49 3.12 -6.94
CA GLY A 349 -6.92 3.88 -8.11
C GLY A 349 -6.71 5.39 -7.91
N GLY A 350 -6.99 5.91 -6.71
CA GLY A 350 -6.67 7.29 -6.34
C GLY A 350 -5.18 7.61 -6.43
N LEU A 351 -4.32 6.70 -5.96
CA LEU A 351 -2.88 6.84 -6.13
C LEU A 351 -2.49 6.89 -7.62
N ASP A 352 -2.97 5.93 -8.42
CA ASP A 352 -2.68 5.86 -9.85
C ASP A 352 -3.22 7.10 -10.61
N ASN A 353 -4.37 7.64 -10.20
CA ASN A 353 -4.92 8.88 -10.75
C ASN A 353 -3.99 10.05 -10.51
N TRP A 354 -3.50 10.21 -9.28
CA TRP A 354 -2.53 11.25 -8.96
C TRP A 354 -1.23 11.06 -9.75
N MET A 355 -0.70 9.83 -9.82
CA MET A 355 0.52 9.52 -10.58
C MET A 355 0.39 9.89 -12.07
N LEU A 356 -0.80 9.72 -12.65
CA LEU A 356 -1.09 10.14 -14.02
C LEU A 356 -1.03 11.67 -14.16
N ILE A 357 -1.72 12.41 -13.29
CA ILE A 357 -1.77 13.88 -13.34
C ILE A 357 -0.42 14.50 -13.01
N ALA A 358 0.36 13.91 -12.09
CA ALA A 358 1.67 14.38 -11.69
C ALA A 358 2.68 14.45 -12.85
N LYS A 359 2.50 13.65 -13.92
CA LYS A 359 3.33 13.72 -15.13
C LYS A 359 3.29 15.09 -15.84
N GLN A 360 2.28 15.91 -15.54
CA GLN A 360 2.17 17.27 -16.07
C GLN A 360 3.10 18.28 -15.38
N GLY A 361 3.82 17.87 -14.31
CA GLY A 361 4.73 18.76 -13.58
C GLY A 361 4.03 19.78 -12.68
N ILE A 362 2.78 19.50 -12.29
CA ILE A 362 1.96 20.40 -11.45
C ILE A 362 2.47 20.41 -10.01
N PHE A 363 2.78 19.23 -9.45
CA PHE A 363 3.05 19.07 -8.02
C PHE A 363 4.53 19.25 -7.69
N SER A 364 4.80 19.98 -6.62
CA SER A 364 6.15 20.18 -6.09
C SER A 364 6.51 19.05 -5.10
N ALA A 365 7.75 18.57 -5.15
CA ALA A 365 8.28 17.68 -4.12
C ALA A 365 8.64 18.47 -2.83
N PRO A 366 8.64 17.85 -1.64
CA PRO A 366 8.17 16.50 -1.34
C PRO A 366 6.66 16.36 -1.55
N TYR A 367 6.21 15.17 -1.95
CA TYR A 367 4.78 14.86 -2.13
C TYR A 367 4.20 14.31 -0.83
N ASN A 368 3.13 14.93 -0.34
CA ASN A 368 2.56 14.60 0.97
C ASN A 368 1.29 13.77 0.77
N PHE A 369 1.36 12.44 0.87
CA PHE A 369 0.18 11.58 0.75
C PHE A 369 -0.51 11.40 2.10
N ASN A 370 -1.84 11.28 2.09
CA ASN A 370 -2.60 10.76 3.23
C ASN A 370 -3.40 9.53 2.78
N PHE A 371 -3.14 8.37 3.41
CA PHE A 371 -3.90 7.15 3.16
C PHE A 371 -5.14 7.14 4.04
N VAL A 372 -6.33 7.16 3.41
CA VAL A 372 -7.62 7.29 4.08
C VAL A 372 -8.34 5.95 4.11
N TRP A 373 -8.54 5.40 5.31
CA TRP A 373 -9.14 4.08 5.49
C TRP A 373 -10.55 4.14 6.08
N GLY A 374 -11.41 3.21 5.66
CA GLY A 374 -12.67 2.96 6.36
C GLY A 374 -13.79 3.95 6.01
N VAL A 375 -13.68 4.73 4.94
CA VAL A 375 -14.83 5.42 4.35
C VAL A 375 -15.68 4.42 3.56
N ALA A 376 -17.02 4.49 3.65
CA ALA A 376 -17.88 3.62 2.87
C ALA A 376 -17.87 4.00 1.38
N GLY A 377 -17.28 3.12 0.57
CA GLY A 377 -16.97 3.36 -0.84
C GLY A 377 -15.48 3.41 -1.14
N GLY A 378 -14.64 3.59 -0.11
CA GLY A 378 -13.19 3.46 -0.17
C GLY A 378 -12.68 2.13 0.39
N GLN A 379 -11.35 2.00 0.53
CA GLN A 379 -10.76 0.82 1.13
C GLN A 379 -10.94 0.80 2.65
N SER A 380 -11.50 -0.29 3.20
CA SER A 380 -11.34 -0.59 4.63
C SER A 380 -9.87 -0.83 4.96
N PHE A 381 -9.47 -0.52 6.18
CA PHE A 381 -8.11 -0.78 6.62
C PHE A 381 -7.79 -2.28 6.57
N ARG A 382 -6.71 -2.63 5.86
CA ARG A 382 -6.07 -3.95 5.83
C ARG A 382 -4.57 -3.74 5.76
N ALA A 383 -3.81 -4.48 6.54
CA ALA A 383 -2.37 -4.27 6.66
C ALA A 383 -1.64 -4.45 5.31
N GLU A 384 -2.10 -5.40 4.49
CA GLU A 384 -1.54 -5.69 3.17
C GLU A 384 -1.86 -4.58 2.16
N SER A 385 -3.08 -4.02 2.20
CA SER A 385 -3.47 -2.88 1.37
C SER A 385 -2.64 -1.64 1.70
N PHE A 386 -2.37 -1.40 2.98
CA PHE A 386 -1.47 -0.34 3.42
C PHE A 386 -0.07 -0.50 2.84
N ILE A 387 0.51 -1.71 2.95
CA ILE A 387 1.85 -2.00 2.41
C ILE A 387 1.88 -1.81 0.90
N ALA A 388 0.82 -2.20 0.18
CA ALA A 388 0.72 -1.99 -1.25
C ALA A 388 0.77 -0.50 -1.61
N LEU A 389 -0.02 0.36 -0.97
CA LEU A 389 0.03 1.81 -1.19
C LEU A 389 1.39 2.40 -0.85
N LYS A 390 1.95 2.07 0.32
CA LYS A 390 3.29 2.54 0.75
C LYS A 390 4.39 2.16 -0.26
N ASN A 391 4.30 0.99 -0.87
CA ASN A 391 5.31 0.55 -1.84
C ASN A 391 5.13 1.20 -3.23
N ALA A 392 3.98 1.83 -3.48
CA ALA A 392 3.65 2.42 -4.77
C ALA A 392 3.88 3.95 -4.84
N ILE A 393 3.98 4.65 -3.70
CA ILE A 393 4.32 6.08 -3.67
C ILE A 393 5.75 6.35 -4.20
N PRO A 394 6.04 7.54 -4.77
CA PRO A 394 7.34 7.84 -5.38
C PRO A 394 8.40 8.18 -4.32
N ASP A 395 9.68 8.08 -4.67
CA ASP A 395 10.80 8.28 -3.73
C ASP A 395 10.82 9.64 -3.00
N GLN A 396 10.26 10.69 -3.61
CA GLN A 396 10.21 12.05 -3.05
C GLN A 396 8.96 12.28 -2.19
N ALA A 397 8.28 11.22 -1.78
CA ALA A 397 7.05 11.30 -1.01
C ALA A 397 7.26 10.94 0.46
N ASN A 398 6.45 11.58 1.30
CA ASN A 398 6.12 11.08 2.63
C ASN A 398 4.65 10.67 2.66
N PHE A 399 4.24 10.00 3.73
CA PHE A 399 2.85 9.57 3.90
C PHE A 399 2.38 9.75 5.33
N THR A 400 1.18 10.29 5.46
CA THR A 400 0.31 10.29 6.64
C THR A 400 -0.76 9.21 6.45
N THR A 401 -1.42 8.81 7.52
CA THR A 401 -2.64 8.01 7.41
C THR A 401 -3.69 8.44 8.41
N CYS A 402 -4.96 8.30 8.03
CA CYS A 402 -6.11 8.33 8.93
C CYS A 402 -7.02 7.12 8.69
N GLY A 403 -7.83 6.78 9.69
CA GLY A 403 -8.83 5.73 9.57
C GLY A 403 -10.14 6.15 10.25
N VAL A 404 -11.27 5.77 9.66
CA VAL A 404 -12.59 6.12 10.18
C VAL A 404 -13.00 5.15 11.29
N GLY A 405 -13.36 5.70 12.45
CA GLY A 405 -13.84 4.95 13.60
C GLY A 405 -12.83 3.89 14.07
N ILE A 406 -13.24 2.62 14.01
CA ILE A 406 -12.43 1.49 14.49
C ILE A 406 -11.11 1.30 13.71
N ASP A 407 -11.02 1.85 12.50
CA ASP A 407 -9.83 1.74 11.67
C ASP A 407 -8.73 2.75 12.07
N GLN A 408 -9.05 3.80 12.85
CA GLN A 408 -8.13 4.89 13.17
C GLN A 408 -6.83 4.43 13.84
N PHE A 409 -6.93 3.83 15.03
CA PHE A 409 -5.74 3.46 15.82
C PHE A 409 -4.91 2.33 15.19
N PRO A 410 -5.51 1.27 14.60
CA PRO A 410 -4.75 0.29 13.84
C PRO A 410 -3.98 0.91 12.66
N ALA A 411 -4.61 1.80 11.89
CA ALA A 411 -3.99 2.43 10.74
C ALA A 411 -2.81 3.32 11.12
N ILE A 412 -3.00 4.25 12.07
CA ILE A 412 -1.93 5.17 12.48
C ILE A 412 -0.77 4.43 13.13
N THR A 413 -1.04 3.33 13.85
CA THR A 413 0.00 2.49 14.46
C THR A 413 0.87 1.85 13.37
N GLN A 414 0.25 1.29 12.32
CA GLN A 414 0.99 0.74 11.19
C GLN A 414 1.77 1.81 10.42
N SER A 415 1.19 3.00 10.24
CA SER A 415 1.92 4.12 9.62
C SER A 415 3.15 4.51 10.44
N CYS A 416 3.00 4.69 11.75
CA CYS A 416 4.09 5.03 12.65
C CYS A 416 5.21 3.97 12.60
N LEU A 417 4.83 2.68 12.62
CA LEU A 417 5.75 1.54 12.51
C LEU A 417 6.51 1.51 11.17
N LEU A 418 5.88 1.96 10.08
CA LEU A 418 6.45 1.94 8.73
C LEU A 418 7.16 3.23 8.36
N GLY A 419 7.37 4.14 9.32
CA GLY A 419 8.09 5.41 9.13
C GLY A 419 7.22 6.58 8.67
N GLY A 420 5.91 6.41 8.58
CA GLY A 420 4.96 7.46 8.17
C GLY A 420 4.52 8.38 9.32
N HIS A 421 3.48 9.16 9.05
CA HIS A 421 2.88 10.12 9.96
C HIS A 421 1.46 9.70 10.34
N MET A 422 0.89 10.35 11.36
CA MET A 422 -0.37 9.93 11.97
C MET A 422 -1.39 11.06 11.93
N ARG A 423 -2.64 10.74 11.59
CA ARG A 423 -3.78 11.66 11.69
C ARG A 423 -4.86 11.04 12.58
N VAL A 424 -5.30 11.82 13.56
CA VAL A 424 -6.35 11.49 14.54
C VAL A 424 -7.30 12.66 14.71
N GLY A 425 -8.38 12.50 15.46
CA GLY A 425 -9.29 13.60 15.82
C GLY A 425 -10.76 13.25 15.59
N LEU A 426 -11.64 14.15 16.07
CA LEU A 426 -13.10 13.96 16.06
C LEU A 426 -13.71 13.91 14.66
N GLU A 427 -13.00 14.39 13.65
CA GLU A 427 -13.35 14.19 12.25
C GLU A 427 -13.42 12.70 11.88
N ASP A 428 -12.40 11.95 12.29
CA ASP A 428 -12.18 10.58 11.82
C ASP A 428 -12.81 9.57 12.81
N ASN A 429 -12.80 9.87 14.11
CA ASN A 429 -13.32 8.99 15.15
C ASN A 429 -13.80 9.77 16.38
N ILE A 430 -14.95 9.41 16.94
CA ILE A 430 -15.48 10.06 18.15
C ILE A 430 -15.04 9.38 19.46
N ARG A 431 -14.26 8.31 19.39
CA ARG A 431 -13.87 7.47 20.53
C ARG A 431 -12.36 7.30 20.63
N VAL A 432 -11.89 7.04 21.84
CA VAL A 432 -10.51 6.59 22.13
C VAL A 432 -10.42 5.06 22.15
N PRO A 433 -9.22 4.43 22.20
CA PRO A 433 -9.06 2.98 22.13
C PRO A 433 -9.80 2.18 23.23
N THR A 434 -10.09 2.81 24.37
CA THR A 434 -10.89 2.21 25.45
C THR A 434 -12.37 2.03 25.07
N GLY A 435 -12.80 2.64 23.97
CA GLY A 435 -14.19 2.67 23.52
C GLY A 435 -15.00 3.84 24.12
N GLU A 436 -14.44 4.61 25.05
CA GLU A 436 -15.07 5.82 25.59
C GLU A 436 -15.14 6.93 24.52
N LEU A 437 -16.11 7.85 24.64
CA LEU A 437 -16.13 9.05 23.81
C LEU A 437 -14.90 9.89 24.12
N ALA A 438 -14.22 10.35 23.08
CA ALA A 438 -13.07 11.23 23.23
C ALA A 438 -13.52 12.58 23.81
N LYS A 439 -12.79 13.11 24.79
CA LYS A 439 -13.04 14.42 25.41
C LYS A 439 -12.68 15.61 24.50
N GLY A 440 -12.17 15.31 23.32
CA GLY A 440 -11.67 16.23 22.32
C GLY A 440 -10.80 15.48 21.31
N SER A 441 -10.42 16.15 20.24
CA SER A 441 -9.35 15.68 19.35
C SER A 441 -8.01 15.58 20.10
N TYR A 442 -7.76 16.46 21.09
CA TYR A 442 -6.52 16.44 21.87
C TYR A 442 -6.27 15.13 22.61
N GLU A 443 -7.31 14.48 23.15
CA GLU A 443 -7.15 13.20 23.86
C GLU A 443 -6.71 12.09 22.88
N GLN A 444 -7.14 12.15 21.62
CA GLN A 444 -6.67 11.22 20.59
C GLN A 444 -5.22 11.52 20.16
N VAL A 445 -4.80 12.79 20.19
CA VAL A 445 -3.40 13.18 20.00
C VAL A 445 -2.54 12.58 21.11
N GLU A 446 -2.95 12.63 22.37
CA GLU A 446 -2.24 11.98 23.48
C GLU A 446 -2.08 10.47 23.25
N TRP A 447 -3.11 9.79 22.73
CA TRP A 447 -3.00 8.38 22.34
C TRP A 447 -2.01 8.16 21.19
N ALA A 448 -2.01 9.03 20.18
CA ALA A 448 -1.05 8.96 19.08
C ALA A 448 0.40 9.18 19.59
N VAL A 449 0.61 10.11 20.52
CA VAL A 449 1.93 10.32 21.16
C VAL A 449 2.38 9.06 21.90
N ARG A 450 1.51 8.43 22.70
CA ARG A 450 1.84 7.16 23.38
C ARG A 450 2.23 6.05 22.39
N ILE A 451 1.57 5.97 21.24
CA ILE A 451 1.93 5.03 20.16
C ILE A 451 3.32 5.35 19.61
N ALA A 452 3.61 6.64 19.34
CA ALA A 452 4.92 7.07 18.87
C ALA A 452 6.03 6.71 19.86
N GLU A 453 5.84 7.05 21.15
CA GLU A 453 6.77 6.77 22.23
C GLU A 453 7.03 5.27 22.39
N ALA A 454 5.98 4.44 22.35
CA ALA A 454 6.11 2.99 22.43
C ALA A 454 6.91 2.39 21.26
N LEU A 455 6.93 3.06 20.10
CA LEU A 455 7.70 2.70 18.92
C LEU A 455 9.07 3.42 18.85
N GLY A 456 9.42 4.20 19.87
CA GLY A 456 10.69 4.94 19.95
C GLY A 456 10.78 6.14 19.01
N ARG A 457 9.64 6.69 18.55
CA ARG A 457 9.57 7.86 17.67
C ARG A 457 9.13 9.09 18.45
N VAL A 458 9.76 10.23 18.16
CA VAL A 458 9.46 11.51 18.81
C VAL A 458 8.49 12.32 17.94
N PRO A 459 7.40 12.88 18.51
CA PRO A 459 6.53 13.81 17.78
C PRO A 459 7.30 15.02 17.24
N ALA A 460 6.99 15.42 16.00
CA ALA A 460 7.56 16.59 15.36
C ALA A 460 6.95 17.88 15.94
N THR A 461 7.75 18.93 16.04
CA THR A 461 7.25 20.30 16.18
C THR A 461 6.65 20.79 14.85
N PRO A 462 5.83 21.87 14.85
CA PRO A 462 5.35 22.45 13.60
C PRO A 462 6.46 22.84 12.62
N ASP A 463 7.58 23.38 13.10
CA ASP A 463 8.69 23.77 12.21
C ASP A 463 9.40 22.57 11.59
N GLU A 464 9.58 21.50 12.35
CA GLU A 464 10.10 20.23 11.81
C GLU A 464 9.12 19.59 10.83
N ALA A 465 7.82 19.71 11.08
CA ALA A 465 6.79 19.28 10.15
C ALA A 465 6.84 20.10 8.85
N ARG A 466 7.07 21.43 8.91
CA ARG A 466 7.27 22.26 7.70
C ARG A 466 8.44 21.77 6.86
N GLU A 467 9.56 21.42 7.47
CA GLU A 467 10.73 20.89 6.76
C GLU A 467 10.42 19.58 6.03
N VAL A 468 9.77 18.63 6.72
CA VAL A 468 9.40 17.32 6.17
C VAL A 468 8.35 17.44 5.06
N MET A 469 7.36 18.32 5.23
CA MET A 469 6.25 18.52 4.29
C MET A 469 6.61 19.46 3.13
N GLY A 470 7.78 20.11 3.17
CA GLY A 470 8.23 21.06 2.16
C GLY A 470 7.44 22.36 2.14
N LEU A 471 7.13 22.89 3.32
CA LEU A 471 6.45 24.17 3.52
C LEU A 471 7.48 25.29 3.71
N ASN A 472 7.11 26.51 3.31
CA ASN A 472 7.95 27.68 3.56
C ASN A 472 8.07 27.95 5.06
N LYS A 473 9.30 28.16 5.54
CA LYS A 473 9.52 28.66 6.91
C LYS A 473 8.96 30.08 7.02
N LYS A 474 8.26 30.36 8.12
CA LYS A 474 7.73 31.69 8.40
C LYS A 474 8.81 32.64 8.89
#